data_AF-A0A2C9UDH5-F1
#
_entry.id   AF-A0A2C9UDH5-F1
#
_cell.length_a   1.000
_cell.length_b   1.000
_cell.length_c   1.000
_cell.angle_alpha   90.00
_cell.angle_beta   90.00
_cell.angle_gamma   90.00
#
_symmetry.space_group_name_H-M   'P 1'
#
loop_
_entity.id
_entity.type
_entity.pdbx_description
1 polymer ?
#
loop_
_entity_poly.entity_id
_entity_poly.type
_entity_poly.pdbx_seq_one_letter_code
_entity_poly.pdbx_strand_id
1 'polypeptide(L)'
;MRLPNVLIAIFLIVMLSFFPTGYSADEQNFTTGSSSSPWLKKVIKNYPHINRRRPHPPAHLHPHPPLQRPHMRPLAGCRSNPWICRERNRRPNAQMRCCANKCIDVSSNVNHCGSCGVRCPFSWLCCHGICVDVNISPYNCGECGNKCPLGIYCDYGMCGYSEPEPEPEPDPDPEPEPEPEPEPEPDPEPEPEPEPEPEPEPEPEPEPLPPWRPHPRPRLRPHRRPRPRSRFPFPPKLLRPWPHYPPKGDKLPANATNPSS
;
A
#
# COMPACT_ATOMS: atom_id res chain seq x y z
N MET A 1 47.07 -35.05 -10.14
CA MET A 1 46.18 -33.99 -10.66
C MET A 1 44.91 -34.03 -9.84
N ARG A 2 44.64 -32.99 -9.04
CA ARG A 2 43.63 -33.01 -7.97
C ARG A 2 42.22 -32.96 -8.59
N LEU A 3 41.35 -33.89 -8.18
CA LEU A 3 39.92 -33.99 -8.54
C LEU A 3 39.18 -32.64 -8.76
N PRO A 4 39.38 -31.57 -7.96
CA PRO A 4 38.72 -30.28 -8.20
C PRO A 4 38.97 -29.70 -9.60
N ASN A 5 40.16 -29.90 -10.17
CA ASN A 5 40.49 -29.33 -11.48
C ASN A 5 39.74 -30.03 -12.62
N VAL A 6 39.42 -31.31 -12.44
CA VAL A 6 38.65 -32.09 -13.42
C VAL A 6 37.19 -31.68 -13.39
N LEU A 7 36.62 -31.45 -12.20
CA LEU A 7 35.23 -30.97 -12.06
C LEU A 7 35.07 -29.55 -12.60
N ILE A 8 36.03 -28.66 -12.35
CA ILE A 8 36.03 -27.30 -12.92
C ILE A 8 36.10 -27.36 -14.45
N ALA A 9 36.95 -28.22 -15.02
CA ALA A 9 37.05 -28.38 -16.47
C ALA A 9 35.74 -28.91 -17.09
N ILE A 10 35.09 -29.89 -16.47
CA ILE A 10 33.79 -30.40 -16.92
C ILE A 10 32.73 -29.31 -16.86
N PHE A 11 32.68 -28.53 -15.78
CA PHE A 11 31.69 -27.46 -15.63
C PHE A 11 31.87 -26.34 -16.67
N LEU A 12 33.11 -25.98 -17.00
CA LEU A 12 33.41 -25.01 -18.06
C LEU A 12 33.03 -25.52 -19.45
N ILE A 13 33.25 -26.80 -19.74
CA ILE A 13 32.85 -27.41 -21.02
C ILE A 13 31.34 -27.43 -21.16
N VAL A 14 30.61 -27.82 -20.10
CA VAL A 14 29.14 -27.81 -20.10
C VAL A 14 28.62 -26.40 -20.30
N MET A 15 29.12 -25.41 -19.56
CA MET A 15 28.71 -24.01 -19.73
C MET A 15 28.94 -23.50 -21.15
N LEU A 16 30.11 -23.75 -21.74
CA LEU A 16 30.41 -23.31 -23.12
C LEU A 16 29.55 -24.03 -24.17
N SER A 17 29.10 -25.25 -23.91
CA SER A 17 28.18 -25.98 -24.80
C SER A 17 26.71 -25.55 -24.67
N PHE A 18 26.33 -24.86 -23.60
CA PHE A 18 24.97 -24.33 -23.37
C PHE A 18 24.79 -22.86 -23.78
N PHE A 19 25.86 -22.16 -24.20
CA PHE A 19 25.71 -20.86 -24.86
C PHE A 19 25.40 -21.08 -26.35
N PRO A 20 24.16 -20.84 -26.81
CA PRO A 20 23.88 -20.87 -28.24
C PRO A 20 24.71 -19.80 -28.95
N THR A 21 25.65 -20.24 -29.80
CA THR A 21 26.29 -19.41 -30.82
C THR A 21 25.22 -18.99 -31.82
N GLY A 22 24.50 -17.90 -31.53
CA GLY A 22 23.35 -17.53 -32.35
C GLY A 22 22.61 -16.30 -31.89
N TYR A 23 23.30 -15.21 -31.53
CA TYR A 23 22.67 -13.89 -31.58
C TYR A 23 22.92 -13.29 -32.97
N SER A 24 22.06 -13.69 -33.90
CA SER A 24 21.79 -12.96 -35.13
C SER A 24 21.30 -11.57 -34.75
N ALA A 25 22.02 -10.53 -35.19
CA ALA A 25 21.54 -9.16 -35.15
C ALA A 25 20.51 -9.01 -36.28
N ASP A 26 19.22 -9.22 -35.96
CA ASP A 26 18.14 -8.83 -36.85
C ASP A 26 18.02 -7.30 -36.85
N GLU A 27 18.48 -6.74 -37.96
CA GLU A 27 18.33 -5.35 -38.37
C GLU A 27 16.83 -5.06 -38.60
N GLN A 28 16.13 -4.55 -37.58
CA GLN A 28 14.79 -4.01 -37.78
C GLN A 28 14.89 -2.67 -38.53
N ASN A 29 14.92 -2.77 -39.85
CA ASN A 29 14.56 -1.70 -40.77
C ASN A 29 13.14 -1.24 -40.45
N PHE A 30 13.03 -0.12 -39.74
CA PHE A 30 11.76 0.55 -39.50
C PHE A 30 11.29 1.17 -40.82
N THR A 31 10.59 0.37 -41.62
CA THR A 31 9.82 0.82 -42.78
C THR A 31 8.90 1.96 -42.35
N THR A 32 9.03 3.08 -43.05
CA THR A 32 8.10 4.20 -43.04
C THR A 32 6.70 3.69 -43.36
N GLY A 33 5.88 3.54 -42.32
CA GLY A 33 4.45 3.30 -42.44
C GLY A 33 3.77 4.50 -43.10
N SER A 34 3.61 4.42 -44.41
CA SER A 34 2.69 5.25 -45.19
C SER A 34 1.27 4.95 -44.72
N SER A 35 0.74 5.76 -43.79
CA SER A 35 -0.67 5.71 -43.43
C SER A 35 -1.48 6.43 -44.52
N SER A 36 -1.96 5.63 -45.46
CA SER A 36 -3.00 6.00 -46.40
C SER A 36 -4.35 6.07 -45.69
N SER A 37 -4.61 7.18 -44.99
CA SER A 37 -5.94 7.52 -44.47
C SER A 37 -6.64 8.56 -45.39
N PRO A 38 -7.80 8.22 -46.03
CA PRO A 38 -8.47 9.06 -47.02
C PRO A 38 -9.09 10.39 -46.54
N TRP A 39 -9.07 10.68 -45.23
CA TRP A 39 -9.79 11.84 -44.66
C TRP A 39 -8.95 13.11 -44.49
N LEU A 40 -7.64 13.09 -44.83
CA LEU A 40 -6.77 14.26 -44.72
C LEU A 40 -6.43 14.95 -46.06
N LYS A 41 -7.05 14.54 -47.17
CA LYS A 41 -6.84 15.18 -48.50
C LYS A 41 -7.88 16.26 -48.84
N LYS A 42 -8.85 16.54 -47.96
CA LYS A 42 -9.97 17.44 -48.25
C LYS A 42 -9.88 18.84 -47.61
N VAL A 43 -8.73 19.21 -47.05
CA VAL A 43 -8.50 20.56 -46.45
C VAL A 43 -7.56 21.45 -47.28
N ILE A 44 -6.91 20.95 -48.35
CA ILE A 44 -5.96 21.74 -49.17
C ILE A 44 -6.59 22.29 -50.47
N LYS A 45 -7.87 22.02 -50.76
CA LYS A 45 -8.50 22.41 -52.05
C LYS A 45 -9.46 23.60 -52.04
N ASN A 46 -9.66 24.28 -50.92
CA ASN A 46 -10.51 25.47 -50.85
C ASN A 46 -9.81 26.65 -50.18
N TYR A 47 -8.86 27.27 -50.88
CA TYR A 47 -8.66 28.72 -50.74
C TYR A 47 -8.22 29.29 -52.11
N PRO A 48 -8.99 30.22 -52.70
CA PRO A 48 -8.67 30.80 -53.99
C PRO A 48 -7.46 31.75 -53.85
N HIS A 49 -6.49 31.60 -54.75
CA HIS A 49 -5.41 32.57 -54.95
C HIS A 49 -6.00 33.90 -55.42
N ILE A 50 -6.20 34.84 -54.49
CA ILE A 50 -6.50 36.22 -54.83
C ILE A 50 -5.18 36.90 -55.24
N ASN A 51 -4.96 36.96 -56.56
CA ASN A 51 -3.99 37.87 -57.17
C ASN A 51 -4.46 39.33 -56.93
N ARG A 52 -3.86 40.00 -55.95
CA ARG A 52 -3.89 41.47 -55.88
C ARG A 52 -2.47 42.00 -56.02
N ARG A 53 -2.12 42.40 -57.24
CA ARG A 53 -1.08 43.39 -57.47
C ARG A 53 -1.47 44.64 -56.67
N ARG A 54 -0.68 45.03 -55.67
CA ARG A 54 -0.76 46.38 -55.09
C ARG A 54 0.39 47.20 -55.69
N PRO A 55 0.16 48.47 -56.09
CA PRO A 55 1.22 49.33 -56.59
C PRO A 55 2.21 49.68 -55.48
N HIS A 56 3.48 49.83 -55.84
CA HIS A 56 4.54 50.36 -54.99
C HIS A 56 4.24 51.81 -54.59
N PRO A 57 4.46 52.23 -53.33
CA PRO A 57 4.57 53.66 -52.99
C PRO A 57 5.97 54.18 -53.37
N PRO A 58 6.11 55.48 -53.68
CA PRO A 58 7.37 56.03 -54.16
C PRO A 58 8.42 56.11 -53.05
N ALA A 59 9.66 55.84 -53.45
CA ALA A 59 10.83 55.87 -52.60
C ALA A 59 11.19 57.31 -52.22
N HIS A 60 11.03 57.68 -50.96
CA HIS A 60 11.86 58.69 -50.30
C HIS A 60 11.78 58.48 -48.79
N LEU A 61 12.88 58.08 -48.16
CA LEU A 61 13.39 58.54 -46.85
C LEU A 61 14.51 57.58 -46.38
N HIS A 62 15.72 58.13 -46.33
CA HIS A 62 17.00 57.74 -45.71
C HIS A 62 17.36 56.25 -45.44
N PRO A 63 18.62 55.85 -45.77
CA PRO A 63 19.12 54.53 -45.43
C PRO A 63 19.46 54.46 -43.93
N HIS A 64 18.63 53.78 -43.13
CA HIS A 64 19.11 53.23 -41.87
C HIS A 64 20.06 52.05 -42.19
N PRO A 65 21.21 51.92 -41.51
CA PRO A 65 22.02 50.72 -41.66
C PRO A 65 21.17 49.52 -41.22
N PRO A 66 21.22 48.38 -41.92
CA PRO A 66 20.54 47.20 -41.43
C PRO A 66 21.17 46.88 -40.07
N LEU A 67 20.39 47.02 -39.01
CA LEU A 67 20.71 46.35 -37.75
C LEU A 67 20.80 44.88 -38.12
N GLN A 68 22.03 44.40 -38.30
CA GLN A 68 22.33 42.99 -38.33
C GLN A 68 21.72 42.47 -37.04
N ARG A 69 20.57 41.80 -37.16
CA ARG A 69 20.04 41.01 -36.06
C ARG A 69 21.23 40.17 -35.63
N PRO A 70 21.74 40.28 -34.39
CA PRO A 70 22.75 39.36 -33.95
C PRO A 70 22.18 37.99 -34.26
N HIS A 71 22.90 37.18 -35.03
CA HIS A 71 22.56 35.78 -35.21
C HIS A 71 22.46 35.23 -33.79
N MET A 72 21.24 35.18 -33.24
CA MET A 72 20.97 34.46 -32.02
C MET A 72 21.27 33.03 -32.42
N ARG A 73 22.50 32.60 -32.14
CA ARG A 73 22.90 31.22 -32.24
C ARG A 73 21.78 30.46 -31.54
N PRO A 74 21.13 29.48 -32.19
CA PRO A 74 20.09 28.70 -31.53
C PRO A 74 20.67 28.26 -30.19
N LEU A 75 19.98 28.58 -29.07
CA LEU A 75 20.49 28.25 -27.74
C LEU A 75 20.94 26.79 -27.79
N ALA A 76 22.27 26.60 -27.74
CA ALA A 76 22.88 25.31 -27.88
C ALA A 76 22.41 24.47 -26.70
N GLY A 77 21.43 23.61 -26.95
CA GLY A 77 20.93 22.69 -25.93
C GLY A 77 21.97 21.62 -25.64
N CYS A 78 21.66 20.73 -24.70
CA CYS A 78 22.64 19.71 -24.30
C CYS A 78 23.01 18.73 -25.42
N ARG A 79 22.27 18.69 -26.54
CA ARG A 79 22.59 17.83 -27.69
C ARG A 79 23.89 18.25 -28.38
N SER A 80 24.15 19.56 -28.47
CA SER A 80 25.40 20.08 -29.00
C SER A 80 26.44 20.33 -27.90
N ASN A 81 26.02 20.41 -26.64
CA ASN A 81 26.92 20.64 -25.52
C ASN A 81 26.57 19.77 -24.30
N PRO A 82 26.93 18.47 -24.28
CA PRO A 82 26.48 17.51 -23.26
C PRO A 82 26.91 17.85 -21.82
N TRP A 83 28.04 18.53 -21.68
CA TRP A 83 28.64 18.91 -20.39
C TRP A 83 27.75 19.86 -19.57
N ILE A 84 26.91 20.65 -20.25
CA ILE A 84 25.98 21.60 -19.59
C ILE A 84 25.02 20.91 -18.61
N CYS A 85 24.75 19.62 -18.80
CA CYS A 85 23.92 18.86 -17.88
C CYS A 85 24.67 18.53 -16.58
N ARG A 86 25.99 18.29 -16.63
CA ARG A 86 26.81 17.90 -15.47
C ARG A 86 27.14 19.11 -14.57
N GLU A 87 27.36 20.27 -15.15
CA GLU A 87 27.70 21.50 -14.41
C GLU A 87 26.52 22.04 -13.57
N ARG A 88 25.29 21.64 -13.91
CA ARG A 88 24.08 22.08 -13.20
C ARG A 88 23.66 21.14 -12.07
N ASN A 89 24.56 20.26 -11.60
CA ASN A 89 24.32 19.34 -10.49
C ASN A 89 24.09 20.11 -9.16
N ARG A 90 22.89 20.68 -8.99
CA ARG A 90 22.43 21.32 -7.74
C ARG A 90 22.08 20.30 -6.65
N ARG A 91 22.06 19.00 -6.98
CA ARG A 91 21.81 17.91 -6.04
C ARG A 91 23.07 17.05 -5.97
N PRO A 92 23.56 16.72 -4.76
CA PRO A 92 24.83 16.02 -4.58
C PRO A 92 24.88 14.63 -5.22
N ASN A 93 23.71 13.99 -5.48
CA ASN A 93 23.62 12.61 -5.98
C ASN A 93 22.88 12.49 -7.33
N ALA A 94 22.59 13.62 -8.00
CA ALA A 94 21.92 13.59 -9.30
C ALA A 94 22.91 13.26 -10.41
N GLN A 95 22.54 12.31 -11.28
CA GLN A 95 23.34 11.95 -12.45
C GLN A 95 22.67 12.52 -13.70
N MET A 96 22.97 13.78 -14.01
CA MET A 96 22.36 14.47 -15.14
C MET A 96 22.97 14.02 -16.48
N ARG A 97 22.12 13.55 -17.40
CA ARG A 97 22.49 13.21 -18.79
C ARG A 97 21.61 13.94 -19.79
N CYS A 98 22.15 14.17 -20.98
CA CYS A 98 21.35 14.73 -22.08
C CYS A 98 20.49 13.64 -22.73
N CYS A 99 19.18 13.72 -22.58
CA CYS A 99 18.20 12.88 -23.25
C CYS A 99 17.32 13.76 -24.16
N ALA A 100 17.36 13.52 -25.47
CA ALA A 100 16.57 14.27 -26.47
C ALA A 100 16.68 15.81 -26.32
N ASN A 101 17.90 16.33 -26.17
CA ASN A 101 18.20 17.75 -25.96
C ASN A 101 17.68 18.35 -24.63
N LYS A 102 17.33 17.51 -23.65
CA LYS A 102 16.97 17.91 -22.28
C LYS A 102 17.90 17.25 -21.27
N CYS A 103 18.28 17.98 -20.22
CA CYS A 103 19.02 17.39 -19.11
C CYS A 103 18.06 16.67 -18.18
N ILE A 104 18.22 15.34 -18.07
CA ILE A 104 17.39 14.46 -17.26
C ILE A 104 18.28 13.82 -16.20
N ASP A 105 17.77 13.71 -14.98
CA ASP A 105 18.43 12.98 -13.91
C ASP A 105 18.20 11.48 -14.09
N VAL A 106 19.22 10.74 -14.53
CA VAL A 106 19.10 9.29 -14.72
C VAL A 106 19.25 8.52 -13.41
N SER A 107 19.62 9.16 -12.30
CA SER A 107 19.75 8.45 -11.02
C SER A 107 18.43 8.32 -10.25
N SER A 108 17.41 9.11 -10.60
CA SER A 108 16.12 9.13 -9.90
C SER A 108 14.88 9.08 -10.81
N ASN A 109 15.02 9.32 -12.12
CA ASN A 109 13.88 9.35 -13.03
C ASN A 109 13.45 7.95 -13.45
N VAL A 110 12.23 7.56 -13.09
CA VAL A 110 11.62 6.26 -13.40
C VAL A 110 11.54 5.95 -14.91
N ASN A 111 11.51 6.97 -15.77
CA ASN A 111 11.43 6.81 -17.24
C ASN A 111 12.79 6.86 -17.94
N HIS A 112 13.85 7.18 -17.21
CA HIS A 112 15.20 7.31 -17.74
C HIS A 112 16.23 6.78 -16.73
N CYS A 113 15.96 5.62 -16.13
CA CYS A 113 16.76 5.10 -15.03
C CYS A 113 18.07 4.50 -15.53
N GLY A 114 19.21 5.03 -15.05
CA GLY A 114 20.57 4.69 -15.48
C GLY A 114 20.93 5.19 -16.88
N SER A 115 19.98 5.19 -17.82
CA SER A 115 20.15 5.68 -19.18
C SER A 115 18.84 6.21 -19.80
N CYS A 116 18.98 6.99 -20.86
CA CYS A 116 17.83 7.62 -21.52
C CYS A 116 16.86 6.57 -22.09
N GLY A 117 15.62 6.58 -21.60
CA GLY A 117 14.52 5.79 -22.16
C GLY A 117 14.35 4.42 -21.49
N VAL A 118 15.27 4.04 -20.59
CA VAL A 118 15.08 2.88 -19.73
C VAL A 118 14.06 3.23 -18.66
N ARG A 119 12.91 2.57 -18.74
CA ARG A 119 11.79 2.76 -17.81
C ARG A 119 11.74 1.62 -16.81
N CYS A 120 11.58 1.93 -15.53
CA CYS A 120 11.41 0.89 -14.52
C CYS A 120 10.04 0.21 -14.66
N PRO A 121 9.95 -1.07 -14.24
CA PRO A 121 8.68 -1.79 -14.18
C PRO A 121 7.63 -1.08 -13.31
N PHE A 122 6.37 -1.53 -13.41
CA PHE A 122 5.32 -1.05 -12.51
C PHE A 122 5.72 -1.29 -11.05
N SER A 123 5.36 -0.33 -10.18
CA SER A 123 5.68 -0.28 -8.74
C SER A 123 7.17 -0.24 -8.35
N TRP A 124 8.10 -0.15 -9.31
CA TRP A 124 9.53 -0.01 -9.04
C TRP A 124 9.96 1.45 -9.09
N LEU A 125 10.94 1.82 -8.27
CA LEU A 125 11.55 3.16 -8.29
C LEU A 125 12.94 3.11 -8.92
N CYS A 126 13.37 4.25 -9.47
CA CYS A 126 14.74 4.43 -9.89
C CYS A 126 15.58 4.89 -8.69
N CYS A 127 16.36 3.98 -8.13
CA CYS A 127 17.23 4.25 -6.99
C CYS A 127 18.68 4.23 -7.46
N HIS A 128 19.32 5.40 -7.47
CA HIS A 128 20.72 5.58 -7.86
C HIS A 128 21.03 5.04 -9.26
N GLY A 129 20.07 5.16 -10.18
CA GLY A 129 20.21 4.72 -11.58
C GLY A 129 19.90 3.25 -11.82
N ILE A 130 19.40 2.54 -10.81
CA ILE A 130 18.97 1.14 -10.91
C ILE A 130 17.49 1.06 -10.56
N CYS A 131 16.73 0.30 -11.35
CA CYS A 131 15.35 0.03 -11.03
C CYS A 131 15.30 -0.98 -9.87
N VAL A 132 14.62 -0.61 -8.79
CA VAL A 132 14.51 -1.41 -7.57
C VAL A 132 13.04 -1.59 -7.21
N ASP A 133 12.66 -2.81 -6.83
CA ASP A 133 11.36 -3.07 -6.21
C ASP A 133 11.36 -2.58 -4.77
N VAL A 134 10.76 -1.42 -4.55
CA VAL A 134 10.68 -0.84 -3.20
C VAL A 134 9.69 -1.55 -2.30
N ASN A 135 8.92 -2.51 -2.81
CA ASN A 135 7.93 -3.22 -2.00
C ASN A 135 8.54 -4.36 -1.18
N ILE A 136 9.67 -4.90 -1.65
CA ILE A 136 10.33 -6.08 -1.06
C ILE A 136 11.81 -5.86 -0.78
N SER A 137 12.40 -4.76 -1.26
CA SER A 137 13.82 -4.48 -1.07
C SER A 137 14.10 -4.13 0.40
N PRO A 138 14.93 -4.91 1.12
CA PRO A 138 15.30 -4.61 2.51
C PRO A 138 16.14 -3.33 2.64
N TYR A 139 16.72 -2.85 1.52
CA TYR A 139 17.58 -1.67 1.48
C TYR A 139 16.92 -0.42 0.88
N ASN A 140 15.70 -0.55 0.37
CA ASN A 140 14.98 0.53 -0.31
C ASN A 140 13.46 0.39 -0.08
N CYS A 141 13.06 0.11 1.15
CA CYS A 141 11.69 -0.23 1.48
C CYS A 141 10.79 1.01 1.42
N GLY A 142 9.81 1.02 0.52
CA GLY A 142 8.93 2.16 0.25
C GLY A 142 9.60 3.32 -0.50
N GLU A 143 10.87 3.60 -0.20
CA GLU A 143 11.66 4.65 -0.85
C GLU A 143 13.15 4.28 -0.98
N CYS A 144 13.86 4.98 -1.87
CA CYS A 144 15.28 4.73 -2.11
C CYS A 144 16.12 5.01 -0.86
N GLY A 145 16.96 4.03 -0.47
CA GLY A 145 17.85 4.13 0.68
C GLY A 145 17.20 3.87 2.04
N ASN A 146 15.88 3.68 2.11
CA ASN A 146 15.22 3.30 3.35
C ASN A 146 15.48 1.83 3.67
N LYS A 147 16.28 1.56 4.70
CA LYS A 147 16.64 0.21 5.12
C LYS A 147 15.80 -0.20 6.31
N CYS A 148 15.28 -1.40 6.29
CA CYS A 148 14.58 -1.93 7.46
C CYS A 148 15.55 -2.27 8.61
N PRO A 149 15.09 -2.24 9.87
CA PRO A 149 15.89 -2.68 11.01
C PRO A 149 16.38 -4.13 10.84
N LEU A 150 17.40 -4.52 11.60
CA LEU A 150 17.96 -5.87 11.54
C LEU A 150 16.88 -6.91 11.88
N GLY A 151 16.77 -7.94 11.04
CA GLY A 151 15.75 -9.00 11.18
C GLY A 151 14.37 -8.63 10.63
N ILE A 152 14.15 -7.38 10.22
CA ILE A 152 12.87 -6.94 9.67
C ILE A 152 12.92 -6.98 8.13
N TYR A 153 11.94 -7.65 7.53
CA TYR A 153 11.77 -7.67 6.09
C TYR A 153 10.89 -6.51 5.60
N CYS A 154 11.11 -6.12 4.35
CA CYS A 154 10.24 -5.17 3.67
C CYS A 154 9.05 -5.91 3.09
N ASP A 155 7.85 -5.46 3.40
CA ASP A 155 6.61 -6.01 2.87
C ASP A 155 5.68 -4.88 2.41
N TYR A 156 5.21 -4.97 1.16
CA TYR A 156 4.38 -3.94 0.51
C TYR A 156 4.91 -2.50 0.66
N GLY A 157 6.23 -2.32 0.74
CA GLY A 157 6.88 -1.02 0.84
C GLY A 157 6.90 -0.44 2.26
N MET A 158 6.60 -1.26 3.25
CA MET A 158 6.72 -0.93 4.66
C MET A 158 7.63 -1.93 5.34
N CYS A 159 8.46 -1.48 6.27
CA CYS A 159 9.18 -2.40 7.13
C CYS A 159 8.14 -3.11 7.99
N GLY A 160 8.09 -4.43 7.90
CA GLY A 160 7.18 -5.22 8.72
C GLY A 160 7.44 -4.98 10.20
N TYR A 161 6.43 -5.23 11.01
CA TYR A 161 6.66 -5.53 12.40
C TYR A 161 6.65 -7.06 12.41
N SER A 162 7.81 -7.71 12.33
CA SER A 162 7.86 -9.06 12.88
C SER A 162 7.59 -8.86 14.37
N GLU A 163 6.32 -8.95 14.75
CA GLU A 163 5.97 -9.22 16.12
C GLU A 163 6.75 -10.49 16.48
N PRO A 164 7.59 -10.47 17.51
CA PRO A 164 8.25 -11.70 17.95
C PRO A 164 7.15 -12.74 18.08
N GLU A 165 7.35 -13.93 17.50
CA GLU A 165 6.43 -15.03 17.75
C GLU A 165 6.19 -15.07 19.26
N PRO A 166 4.91 -15.08 19.72
CA PRO A 166 4.63 -15.14 21.14
C PRO A 166 5.41 -16.34 21.68
N GLU A 167 6.23 -16.11 22.72
CA GLU A 167 6.90 -17.21 23.40
C GLU A 167 5.83 -18.26 23.72
N PRO A 168 6.08 -19.55 23.43
CA PRO A 168 5.10 -20.58 23.74
C PRO A 168 4.75 -20.47 25.22
N GLU A 169 3.45 -20.37 25.52
CA GLU A 169 3.00 -20.33 26.91
C GLU A 169 3.59 -21.56 27.63
N PRO A 170 4.14 -21.40 28.85
CA PRO A 170 4.65 -22.53 29.60
C PRO A 170 3.53 -23.56 29.74
N ASP A 171 3.84 -24.82 29.44
CA ASP A 171 2.91 -25.92 29.66
C ASP A 171 2.37 -25.84 31.09
N PRO A 172 1.04 -25.99 31.29
CA PRO A 172 0.46 -25.95 32.62
C PRO A 172 1.14 -26.99 33.50
N ASP A 173 1.60 -26.56 34.68
CA ASP A 173 2.17 -27.46 35.68
C ASP A 173 1.19 -28.63 35.91
N PRO A 174 1.66 -29.89 35.96
CA PRO A 174 0.81 -31.03 36.23
C PRO A 174 0.04 -30.79 37.53
N GLU A 175 -1.29 -30.94 37.49
CA GLU A 175 -2.13 -30.83 38.68
C GLU A 175 -1.61 -31.79 39.76
N PRO A 176 -1.53 -31.35 41.03
CA PRO A 176 -1.11 -32.19 42.12
C PRO A 176 -2.00 -33.43 42.19
N GLU A 177 -1.39 -34.61 42.28
CA GLU A 177 -2.14 -35.86 42.44
C GLU A 177 -3.06 -35.74 43.68
N PRO A 178 -4.33 -36.16 43.57
CA PRO A 178 -5.26 -36.10 44.69
C PRO A 178 -4.70 -36.90 45.87
N GLU A 179 -4.70 -36.29 47.06
CA GLU A 179 -4.32 -36.97 48.29
C GLU A 179 -5.17 -38.25 48.45
N PRO A 180 -4.59 -39.35 48.94
CA PRO A 180 -5.32 -40.59 49.14
C PRO A 180 -6.50 -40.35 50.08
N GLU A 181 -7.70 -40.77 49.67
CA GLU A 181 -8.89 -40.65 50.50
C GLU A 181 -8.65 -41.37 51.85
N PRO A 182 -9.06 -40.76 52.97
CA PRO A 182 -8.93 -41.39 54.28
C PRO A 182 -9.72 -42.70 54.30
N GLU A 183 -9.12 -43.75 54.88
CA GLU A 183 -9.79 -45.04 55.06
C GLU A 183 -11.10 -44.83 55.84
N PRO A 184 -12.21 -45.46 55.41
CA PRO A 184 -13.50 -45.30 56.07
C PRO A 184 -13.43 -45.82 57.50
N GLU A 185 -13.89 -45.00 58.46
CA GLU A 185 -14.05 -45.43 59.84
C GLU A 185 -15.00 -46.64 59.92
N PRO A 186 -14.76 -47.59 60.85
CA PRO A 186 -15.61 -48.76 61.01
C PRO A 186 -17.04 -48.35 61.38
N ASP A 187 -18.00 -48.91 60.64
CA ASP A 187 -19.43 -48.65 60.81
C ASP A 187 -19.86 -48.93 62.26
N PRO A 188 -20.57 -48.01 62.94
CA PRO A 188 -21.10 -48.27 64.27
C PRO A 188 -22.10 -49.44 64.25
N GLU A 189 -22.06 -50.28 65.29
CA GLU A 189 -23.01 -51.38 65.45
C GLU A 189 -24.45 -50.86 65.40
N PRO A 190 -25.37 -51.58 64.72
CA PRO A 190 -26.74 -51.11 64.53
C PRO A 190 -27.46 -51.02 65.88
N GLU A 191 -28.03 -49.84 66.16
CA GLU A 191 -28.92 -49.63 67.29
C GLU A 191 -30.17 -50.53 67.18
N PRO A 192 -30.72 -51.03 68.30
CA PRO A 192 -31.91 -51.87 68.29
C PRO A 192 -33.10 -51.14 67.70
N GLU A 193 -33.85 -51.81 66.82
CA GLU A 193 -35.04 -51.27 66.17
C GLU A 193 -36.07 -50.78 67.20
N PRO A 194 -36.63 -49.57 67.03
CA PRO A 194 -37.69 -49.07 67.89
C PRO A 194 -39.01 -49.83 67.67
N GLU A 195 -39.77 -50.01 68.74
CA GLU A 195 -41.11 -50.62 68.70
C GLU A 195 -42.05 -49.83 67.78
N PRO A 196 -42.96 -50.52 67.05
CA PRO A 196 -43.82 -49.87 66.07
C PRO A 196 -44.84 -48.94 66.74
N GLU A 197 -44.92 -47.70 66.24
CA GLU A 197 -45.96 -46.74 66.62
C GLU A 197 -47.36 -47.20 66.16
N PRO A 198 -48.43 -46.85 66.89
CA PRO A 198 -49.79 -47.23 66.51
C PRO A 198 -50.25 -46.51 65.23
N GLU A 199 -50.98 -47.24 64.39
CA GLU A 199 -51.53 -46.73 63.13
C GLU A 199 -52.49 -45.54 63.35
N PRO A 200 -52.42 -44.48 62.52
CA PRO A 200 -53.33 -43.35 62.60
C PRO A 200 -54.73 -43.69 62.04
N GLU A 201 -55.76 -43.11 62.65
CA GLU A 201 -57.15 -43.21 62.18
C GLU A 201 -57.35 -42.56 60.79
N PRO A 202 -58.27 -43.07 59.96
CA PRO A 202 -58.45 -42.59 58.60
C PRO A 202 -59.10 -41.19 58.56
N GLU A 203 -58.55 -40.30 57.72
CA GLU A 203 -59.13 -38.99 57.41
C GLU A 203 -60.43 -39.10 56.59
N PRO A 204 -61.38 -38.16 56.77
CA PRO A 204 -62.64 -38.16 56.03
C PRO A 204 -62.48 -37.71 54.57
N GLU A 205 -63.27 -38.31 53.69
CA GLU A 205 -63.33 -38.02 52.25
C GLU A 205 -63.77 -36.56 51.93
N PRO A 206 -63.12 -35.87 50.97
CA PRO A 206 -63.49 -34.51 50.59
C PRO A 206 -64.73 -34.47 49.67
N GLU A 207 -65.57 -33.45 49.87
CA GLU A 207 -66.76 -33.16 49.07
C GLU A 207 -66.44 -32.74 47.61
N PRO A 208 -67.34 -33.03 46.64
CA PRO A 208 -67.10 -32.74 45.23
C PRO A 208 -67.23 -31.26 44.85
N LEU A 209 -66.32 -30.80 43.99
CA LEU A 209 -66.28 -29.44 43.44
C LEU A 209 -67.45 -29.14 42.47
N PRO A 210 -67.95 -27.88 42.42
CA PRO A 210 -69.03 -27.49 41.51
C PRO A 210 -68.57 -27.25 40.05
N PRO A 211 -69.47 -27.34 39.06
CA PRO A 211 -69.12 -27.27 37.65
C PRO A 211 -68.76 -25.86 37.18
N TRP A 212 -67.66 -25.77 36.43
CA TRP A 212 -67.12 -24.55 35.83
C TRP A 212 -68.07 -23.92 34.78
N ARG A 213 -68.23 -22.58 34.83
CA ARG A 213 -68.85 -21.79 33.75
C ARG A 213 -67.78 -21.01 32.97
N PRO A 214 -67.85 -20.93 31.63
CA PRO A 214 -66.88 -20.17 30.85
C PRO A 214 -67.10 -18.65 30.98
N HIS A 215 -66.02 -17.90 31.19
CA HIS A 215 -66.02 -16.43 31.13
C HIS A 215 -66.06 -15.90 29.68
N PRO A 216 -66.74 -14.77 29.41
CA PRO A 216 -66.84 -14.21 28.06
C PRO A 216 -65.55 -13.49 27.61
N ARG A 217 -65.25 -13.57 26.31
CA ARG A 217 -64.07 -12.95 25.66
C ARG A 217 -64.08 -11.41 25.76
N PRO A 218 -62.92 -10.75 25.95
CA PRO A 218 -62.83 -9.30 25.97
C PRO A 218 -63.06 -8.69 24.57
N ARG A 219 -63.76 -7.55 24.50
CA ARG A 219 -63.97 -6.76 23.28
C ARG A 219 -62.68 -6.03 22.87
N LEU A 220 -62.25 -6.22 21.62
CA LEU A 220 -61.15 -5.48 20.99
C LEU A 220 -61.52 -3.99 20.82
N ARG A 221 -60.62 -3.09 21.26
CA ARG A 221 -60.75 -1.64 21.05
C ARG A 221 -60.33 -1.26 19.62
N PRO A 222 -60.91 -0.21 18.99
CA PRO A 222 -60.56 0.17 17.63
C PRO A 222 -59.22 0.94 17.57
N HIS A 223 -58.41 0.62 16.56
CA HIS A 223 -57.16 1.32 16.25
C HIS A 223 -57.41 2.80 15.88
N ARG A 224 -56.67 3.73 16.52
CA ARG A 224 -56.59 5.14 16.10
C ARG A 224 -55.67 5.28 14.88
N ARG A 225 -56.13 6.04 13.88
CA ARG A 225 -55.34 6.37 12.68
C ARG A 225 -54.12 7.23 13.01
N PRO A 226 -52.98 7.09 12.29
CA PRO A 226 -51.81 7.95 12.49
C PRO A 226 -52.04 9.37 11.95
N ARG A 227 -51.53 10.38 12.66
CA ARG A 227 -51.51 11.79 12.22
C ARG A 227 -50.47 11.99 11.09
N PRO A 228 -50.72 12.91 10.14
CA PRO A 228 -49.77 13.21 9.08
C PRO A 228 -48.54 13.97 9.60
N ARG A 229 -47.39 13.60 9.03
CA ARG A 229 -46.03 14.04 9.38
C ARG A 229 -45.83 15.50 8.96
N SER A 230 -45.75 16.43 9.90
CA SER A 230 -45.37 17.81 9.61
C SER A 230 -43.88 17.88 9.24
N ARG A 231 -43.62 18.48 8.08
CA ARG A 231 -42.32 18.67 7.45
C ARG A 231 -41.60 19.83 8.14
N PHE A 232 -40.75 19.55 9.11
CA PHE A 232 -39.81 20.55 9.64
C PHE A 232 -38.57 20.63 8.73
N PRO A 233 -38.12 21.84 8.33
CA PRO A 233 -36.88 22.02 7.59
C PRO A 233 -35.68 21.90 8.55
N PHE A 234 -34.70 21.09 8.15
CA PHE A 234 -33.41 20.97 8.83
C PHE A 234 -32.63 22.30 8.77
N PRO A 235 -32.00 22.75 9.87
CA PRO A 235 -31.02 23.83 9.79
C PRO A 235 -29.69 23.31 9.19
N PRO A 236 -28.93 24.16 8.48
CA PRO A 236 -27.68 23.77 7.83
C PRO A 236 -26.57 23.51 8.87
N LYS A 237 -25.80 22.45 8.61
CA LYS A 237 -24.63 22.02 9.39
C LYS A 237 -23.58 23.14 9.43
N LEU A 238 -23.35 23.71 10.61
CA LEU A 238 -22.13 24.46 10.89
C LEU A 238 -20.99 23.45 11.07
N LEU A 239 -20.05 23.43 10.13
CA LEU A 239 -18.76 22.75 10.29
C LEU A 239 -18.05 23.35 11.51
N ARG A 240 -17.87 22.55 12.57
CA ARG A 240 -16.86 22.84 13.59
C ARG A 240 -15.53 22.23 13.12
N PRO A 241 -14.42 22.99 13.15
CA PRO A 241 -13.09 22.43 12.95
C PRO A 241 -12.73 21.50 14.11
N TRP A 242 -12.10 20.38 13.78
CA TRP A 242 -11.57 19.42 14.75
C TRP A 242 -10.51 20.08 15.65
N PRO A 243 -10.50 19.84 16.97
CA PRO A 243 -9.42 20.28 17.83
C PRO A 243 -8.19 19.39 17.60
N HIS A 244 -7.10 19.99 17.13
CA HIS A 244 -5.76 19.42 17.24
C HIS A 244 -5.37 19.31 18.71
N TYR A 245 -4.94 18.12 19.14
CA TYR A 245 -4.19 17.90 20.38
C TYR A 245 -3.35 16.61 20.23
N PRO A 246 -2.24 16.45 20.97
CA PRO A 246 -0.88 16.90 20.64
C PRO A 246 0.12 15.72 20.54
N PRO A 247 1.40 15.91 20.15
CA PRO A 247 2.43 14.92 20.47
C PRO A 247 2.80 15.01 21.95
N LYS A 248 2.64 13.88 22.67
CA LYS A 248 3.16 13.70 24.04
C LYS A 248 4.68 13.63 23.98
N GLY A 249 5.34 14.64 24.55
CA GLY A 249 6.76 14.62 24.86
C GLY A 249 7.01 13.97 26.22
N ASP A 250 7.89 12.98 26.19
CA ASP A 250 8.75 12.44 27.23
C ASP A 250 8.75 13.13 28.60
N LYS A 251 8.36 12.35 29.64
CA LYS A 251 8.97 12.45 30.96
C LYS A 251 9.12 11.04 31.56
N LEU A 252 10.36 10.59 31.60
CA LEU A 252 10.87 9.56 32.52
C LEU A 252 10.50 9.91 33.97
N PRO A 253 10.07 8.97 34.81
CA PRO A 253 10.20 9.11 36.25
C PRO A 253 11.61 8.70 36.69
N ALA A 254 12.33 9.66 37.26
CA ALA A 254 13.57 9.43 37.99
C ALA A 254 13.27 8.91 39.40
N ASN A 255 14.02 7.86 39.79
CA ASN A 255 14.46 7.50 41.13
C ASN A 255 13.52 7.77 42.33
N ALA A 256 12.94 6.68 42.84
CA ALA A 256 12.56 6.57 44.25
C ALA A 256 13.78 6.08 45.05
N THR A 257 14.46 6.99 45.73
CA THR A 257 15.33 6.65 46.87
C THR A 257 14.49 6.63 48.14
N ASN A 258 14.34 5.44 48.73
CA ASN A 258 14.00 5.26 50.14
C ASN A 258 15.14 5.81 51.02
N PRO A 259 14.79 6.28 52.23
CA PRO A 259 15.52 5.75 53.37
C PRO A 259 14.60 5.27 54.49
N SER A 260 14.95 4.10 54.99
CA SER A 260 14.56 3.55 56.29
C SER A 260 14.96 4.50 57.43
N SER A 261 14.04 4.74 58.37
CA SER A 261 14.27 4.90 59.82
C SER A 261 12.92 5.02 60.51
#